data_AF-A0AAD4IYF3-F1
#
_entry.id   AF-A0AAD4IYF3-F1
#
_cell.length_a   1.000
_cell.length_b   1.000
_cell.length_c   1.000
_cell.angle_alpha   90.00
_cell.angle_beta   90.00
_cell.angle_gamma   90.00
#
_symmetry.space_group_name_H-M   'P 1'
#
loop_
_entity.id
_entity.type
_entity.pdbx_description
1 polymer ?
#
loop_
_entity_poly.entity_id
_entity_poly.type
_entity_poly.pdbx_seq_one_letter_code
_entity_poly.pdbx_strand_id
1 'polypeptide(L)'
;MRTSHHRSDAVGEVANQDVHLPIILPKVPGRFYFLFGKPIETEGRKQELKSKEKGQQLYLEVKSEVEKCLAYLKEKRESDPYRNIFARLTYQATHGFHSEVPTFDFTTIILP
;
A
#
# COMPACT_ATOMS: atom_id res chain seq x y z
N MET A 1 12.01 30.89 9.88
CA MET A 1 11.54 29.66 10.56
C MET A 1 10.30 29.19 9.82
N ARG A 2 10.37 28.11 9.04
CA ARG A 2 9.25 27.64 8.18
C ARG A 2 8.17 26.99 9.04
N THR A 3 6.95 27.50 8.92
CA THR A 3 5.74 26.96 9.52
C THR A 3 5.42 25.60 8.91
N SER A 4 5.37 24.56 9.74
CA SER A 4 4.94 23.23 9.31
C SER A 4 3.42 23.25 9.14
N HIS A 5 2.96 23.23 7.88
CA HIS A 5 1.55 22.98 7.56
C HIS A 5 1.18 21.55 7.97
N HIS A 6 0.44 21.42 9.08
CA HIS A 6 -0.17 20.18 9.49
C HIS A 6 -1.33 19.88 8.53
N ARG A 7 -1.24 18.80 7.75
CA ARG A 7 -2.36 18.35 6.90
C ARG A 7 -3.34 17.60 7.79
N SER A 8 -4.45 18.25 8.13
CA SER A 8 -5.50 17.72 9.01
C SER A 8 -6.54 16.83 8.31
N ASP A 9 -6.31 16.43 7.05
CA ASP A 9 -7.30 15.70 6.24
C ASP A 9 -6.94 14.20 6.05
N ALA A 10 -6.55 13.53 7.13
CA ALA A 10 -6.24 12.10 7.09
C ALA A 10 -7.46 11.26 7.55
N VAL A 11 -8.35 10.87 6.63
CA VAL A 11 -9.47 9.98 6.95
C VAL A 11 -8.98 8.52 7.09
N GLY A 12 -9.31 7.87 8.22
CA GLY A 12 -8.97 6.46 8.52
C GLY A 12 -8.38 6.26 9.92
N GLU A 13 -7.82 5.08 10.23
CA GLU A 13 -7.14 4.77 11.52
C GLU A 13 -6.09 5.83 11.93
N VAL A 14 -5.59 6.62 10.98
CA VAL A 14 -4.66 7.73 11.20
C VAL A 14 -5.30 8.91 11.96
N ALA A 15 -6.61 9.16 11.81
CA ALA A 15 -7.34 10.26 12.47
C ALA A 15 -7.75 10.01 13.93
N ASN A 16 -7.86 8.75 14.39
CA ASN A 16 -8.22 8.46 15.78
C ASN A 16 -6.97 8.58 16.67
N GLN A 17 -6.69 9.77 17.16
CA GLN A 17 -5.80 9.97 18.30
C GLN A 17 -6.49 10.88 19.30
N ASP A 18 -7.05 10.30 20.36
CA ASP A 18 -7.44 11.04 21.56
C ASP A 18 -6.14 11.45 22.28
N VAL A 19 -5.73 12.70 22.03
CA VAL A 19 -4.54 13.30 22.63
C VAL A 19 -4.91 13.74 24.05
N HIS A 20 -4.74 12.84 25.03
CA HIS A 20 -4.77 13.21 26.44
C HIS A 20 -3.33 13.39 26.97
N LEU A 21 -3.05 14.59 27.51
CA LEU A 21 -1.78 15.00 28.13
C LEU A 21 -1.29 14.04 29.25
N PRO A 22 0.01 13.99 29.62
CA PRO A 22 1.19 14.63 29.02
C PRO A 22 2.10 13.65 28.25
N ILE A 23 1.68 12.40 28.07
CA ILE A 23 2.47 11.37 27.39
C ILE A 23 2.03 11.33 25.93
N ILE A 24 2.76 12.05 25.07
CA ILE A 24 2.59 11.95 23.62
C ILE A 24 3.07 10.54 23.22
N LEU A 25 2.14 9.62 22.96
CA LEU A 25 2.49 8.34 22.33
C LEU A 25 2.64 8.59 20.82
N PRO A 26 3.88 8.64 20.28
CA PRO A 26 4.06 8.87 18.85
C PRO A 26 3.42 7.71 18.08
N LYS A 27 2.66 8.04 17.03
CA LYS A 27 2.04 7.04 16.17
C LYS A 27 3.15 6.32 15.41
N VAL A 28 3.42 5.07 15.78
CA VAL A 28 4.44 4.29 15.08
C VAL A 28 3.95 4.00 13.67
N PRO A 29 4.73 4.32 12.62
CA PRO A 29 4.29 4.08 11.25
C PRO A 29 4.07 2.58 11.03
N GLY A 30 2.92 2.26 10.46
CA GLY A 30 2.60 0.90 10.01
C GLY A 30 3.55 0.44 8.90
N ARG A 31 3.48 -0.85 8.57
CA ARG A 31 4.19 -1.40 7.41
C ARG A 31 3.62 -0.79 6.11
N PHE A 32 4.48 -0.52 5.14
CA PHE A 32 4.05 -0.17 3.78
C PHE A 32 3.87 -1.44 2.95
N TYR A 33 2.81 -1.47 2.14
CA TYR A 33 2.47 -2.60 1.29
C TYR A 33 2.51 -2.12 -0.16
N PHE A 34 3.30 -2.78 -0.99
CA PHE A 34 3.44 -2.46 -2.40
C PHE A 34 3.11 -3.70 -3.22
N LEU A 35 2.39 -3.51 -4.32
CA LEU A 35 2.11 -4.54 -5.30
C LEU A 35 2.17 -3.91 -6.68
N PHE A 36 2.98 -4.51 -7.55
CA PHE A 36 3.09 -4.13 -8.95
C PHE A 36 2.27 -5.11 -9.79
N GLY A 37 1.28 -4.59 -10.50
CA GLY A 37 0.43 -5.37 -11.40
C GLY A 37 1.11 -5.71 -12.73
N LYS A 38 0.33 -6.28 -13.65
CA LYS A 38 0.80 -6.58 -15.00
C LYS A 38 1.13 -5.28 -15.75
N PRO A 39 2.19 -5.27 -16.58
CA PRO A 39 2.52 -4.09 -17.38
C PRO A 39 1.42 -3.84 -18.43
N ILE A 40 1.16 -2.57 -18.71
CA ILE A 40 0.16 -2.15 -19.70
C ILE A 40 0.89 -1.87 -21.01
N GLU A 41 0.80 -2.81 -21.95
CA GLU A 41 1.41 -2.67 -23.26
C GLU A 41 0.62 -1.65 -24.11
N THR A 42 1.31 -0.56 -24.45
CA THR A 42 0.77 0.52 -25.30
C THR A 42 1.50 0.64 -26.64
N GLU A 43 2.59 -0.09 -26.82
CA GLU A 43 3.30 -0.20 -28.08
C GLU A 43 2.38 -0.85 -29.14
N GLY A 44 2.41 -0.34 -30.38
CA GLY A 44 1.49 -0.77 -31.45
C GLY A 44 0.06 -0.21 -31.38
N ARG A 45 -0.42 0.26 -30.21
CA ARG A 45 -1.80 0.75 -30.03
C ARG A 45 -1.97 2.26 -30.24
N LYS A 46 -0.93 2.97 -30.69
CA LYS A 46 -0.91 4.45 -30.77
C LYS A 46 -2.03 5.04 -31.64
N GLN A 47 -2.43 4.39 -32.72
CA GLN A 47 -3.53 4.87 -33.57
C GLN A 47 -4.91 4.53 -32.96
N GLU A 48 -5.03 3.38 -32.30
CA GLU A 48 -6.26 2.95 -31.64
C GLU A 48 -6.62 3.84 -30.44
N LEU A 49 -5.62 4.26 -29.68
CA LEU A 49 -5.77 5.16 -28.53
C LEU A 49 -6.12 6.61 -28.92
N LYS A 50 -6.12 6.95 -30.21
CA LYS A 50 -6.66 8.25 -30.68
C LYS A 50 -8.19 8.30 -30.63
N SER A 51 -8.87 7.14 -30.66
CA SER A 51 -10.32 7.08 -30.43
C SER A 51 -10.59 7.28 -28.94
N LYS A 52 -11.50 8.20 -28.65
CA LYS A 52 -11.95 8.49 -27.29
C LYS A 52 -12.55 7.25 -26.62
N GLU A 53 -13.32 6.46 -27.38
CA GLU A 53 -14.00 5.25 -26.93
C GLU A 53 -12.98 4.16 -26.57
N LYS A 54 -12.00 3.88 -27.45
CA LYS A 54 -10.95 2.89 -27.18
C LYS A 54 -10.05 3.31 -26.01
N GLY A 55 -9.72 4.60 -25.90
CA GLY A 55 -8.97 5.13 -24.76
C GLY A 55 -9.73 4.99 -23.44
N GLN A 56 -11.05 5.26 -23.44
CA GLN A 56 -11.90 5.08 -22.28
C GLN A 56 -12.00 3.59 -21.86
N GLN A 57 -12.09 2.68 -22.82
CA GLN A 57 -12.10 1.24 -22.54
C GLN A 57 -10.80 0.79 -21.85
N LEU A 58 -9.63 1.18 -22.39
CA LEU A 58 -8.35 0.86 -21.77
C LEU A 58 -8.23 1.47 -20.36
N TYR A 59 -8.70 2.70 -20.17
CA TYR A 59 -8.69 3.32 -18.85
C TYR A 59 -9.51 2.52 -17.82
N LEU A 60 -10.71 2.06 -18.19
CA LEU A 60 -11.57 1.28 -17.30
C LEU A 60 -10.95 -0.08 -16.96
N GLU A 61 -10.31 -0.72 -17.93
CA GLU A 61 -9.57 -1.96 -17.74
C GLU A 61 -8.44 -1.77 -16.71
N VAL A 62 -7.56 -0.80 -16.93
CA VAL A 62 -6.45 -0.46 -16.03
C VAL A 62 -6.96 -0.09 -14.64
N LYS A 63 -8.02 0.71 -14.55
CA LYS A 63 -8.64 1.07 -13.28
C LYS A 63 -9.10 -0.17 -12.52
N SER A 64 -9.76 -1.10 -13.19
CA SER A 64 -10.23 -2.35 -12.56
C SER A 64 -9.09 -3.22 -12.05
N GLU A 65 -7.95 -3.26 -12.74
CA GLU A 65 -6.76 -3.99 -12.31
C GLU A 65 -6.14 -3.37 -11.06
N VAL A 66 -6.04 -2.03 -11.03
CA VAL A 66 -5.54 -1.29 -9.86
C VAL A 66 -6.46 -1.50 -8.66
N GLU A 67 -7.78 -1.48 -8.85
CA GLU A 67 -8.75 -1.73 -7.79
C GLU A 67 -8.61 -3.15 -7.21
N LYS A 68 -8.41 -4.17 -8.06
CA LYS A 68 -8.12 -5.54 -7.61
C LYS A 68 -6.82 -5.62 -6.80
N CYS A 69 -5.75 -4.96 -7.26
CA CYS A 69 -4.49 -4.90 -6.54
C CYS A 69 -4.66 -4.25 -5.15
N LEU A 70 -5.41 -3.15 -5.06
CA LEU A 70 -5.70 -2.48 -3.80
C LEU A 70 -6.54 -3.35 -2.85
N ALA A 71 -7.53 -4.07 -3.38
CA ALA A 71 -8.33 -5.01 -2.58
C ALA A 71 -7.45 -6.12 -1.98
N TYR A 72 -6.57 -6.72 -2.79
CA TYR A 72 -5.60 -7.71 -2.33
C TYR A 72 -4.67 -7.15 -1.24
N LEU A 73 -4.10 -5.95 -1.44
CA LEU A 73 -3.23 -5.33 -0.46
C LEU A 73 -3.94 -5.03 0.86
N LYS A 74 -5.23 -4.67 0.83
CA LYS A 74 -6.04 -4.48 2.04
C LYS A 74 -6.20 -5.79 2.81
N GLU A 75 -6.57 -6.88 2.12
CA GLU A 75 -6.69 -8.21 2.71
C GLU A 75 -5.36 -8.68 3.33
N LYS A 76 -4.25 -8.50 2.61
CA LYS A 76 -2.90 -8.85 3.12
C LYS A 76 -2.48 -7.98 4.30
N ARG A 77 -2.88 -6.71 4.32
CA ARG A 77 -2.65 -5.84 5.48
C ARG A 77 -3.47 -6.23 6.69
N GLU A 78 -4.69 -6.73 6.51
CA GLU A 78 -5.53 -7.20 7.63
C GLU A 78 -5.01 -8.51 8.22
N SER A 79 -4.47 -9.39 7.38
CA SER A 79 -3.93 -10.69 7.77
C SER A 79 -2.44 -10.70 8.14
N ASP A 80 -1.70 -9.59 7.98
CA ASP A 80 -0.25 -9.54 8.26
C ASP A 80 0.05 -9.68 9.77
N PRO A 81 0.70 -10.79 10.21
CA PRO A 81 1.08 -10.97 11.61
C PRO A 81 2.12 -9.94 12.09
N TYR A 82 2.82 -9.29 11.16
CA TYR A 82 3.85 -8.29 11.41
C TYR A 82 3.39 -6.85 11.15
N ARG A 83 2.07 -6.63 11.05
CA ARG A 83 1.49 -5.27 10.91
C ARG A 83 1.94 -4.34 12.04
N ASN A 84 2.08 -4.88 13.26
CA ASN A 84 2.52 -4.16 14.45
C ASN A 84 4.06 -4.13 14.57
N ILE A 85 4.62 -2.97 14.92
CA ILE A 85 6.05 -2.79 15.20
C ILE A 85 6.59 -3.78 16.23
N PHE A 86 5.83 -4.11 17.29
CA PHE A 86 6.29 -5.00 18.34
C PHE A 86 6.54 -6.41 17.81
N ALA A 87 5.66 -6.94 16.96
CA ALA A 87 5.84 -8.24 16.33
C ALA A 87 7.12 -8.28 15.47
N ARG A 88 7.44 -7.17 14.78
CA ARG A 88 8.68 -7.03 14.00
C ARG A 88 9.92 -7.01 14.88
N LEU A 89 9.89 -6.24 15.97
CA LEU A 89 10.99 -6.18 16.92
C LEU A 89 11.25 -7.53 17.59
N THR A 90 10.20 -8.25 17.98
CA THR A 90 10.32 -9.60 18.52
C THR A 90 10.92 -10.57 17.50
N TYR A 91 10.50 -10.51 16.24
CA TYR A 91 11.08 -11.33 15.17
C TYR A 91 12.57 -11.05 14.98
N GLN A 92 12.96 -9.78 14.93
CA GLN A 92 14.37 -9.38 14.79
C GLN A 92 15.20 -9.75 16.02
N ALA A 93 14.64 -9.69 17.23
CA ALA A 93 15.33 -10.11 18.44
C ALA A 93 15.66 -11.62 18.43
N THR A 94 14.80 -12.45 17.83
CA THR A 94 14.98 -13.91 17.76
C THR A 94 15.77 -14.38 16.55
N HIS A 95 15.69 -13.67 15.42
CA HIS A 95 16.35 -14.04 14.15
C HIS A 95 17.59 -13.19 13.81
N GLY A 96 17.90 -12.19 14.64
CA GLY A 96 19.00 -11.25 14.46
C GLY A 96 18.53 -9.88 13.98
N PHE A 97 19.20 -8.81 14.44
CA PHE A 97 18.80 -7.42 14.14
C PHE A 97 18.83 -7.06 12.64
N HIS A 98 19.62 -7.79 11.85
CA HIS A 98 19.70 -7.63 10.39
C HIS A 98 18.72 -8.53 9.63
N SER A 99 17.86 -9.29 10.32
CA SER A 99 16.89 -10.15 9.65
C SER A 99 15.78 -9.33 9.01
N GLU A 100 15.46 -9.69 7.77
CA GLU A 100 14.31 -9.14 7.06
C GLU A 100 13.04 -9.84 7.54
N VAL A 101 12.04 -9.05 7.93
CA VAL A 101 10.76 -9.58 8.39
C VAL A 101 9.98 -10.12 7.19
N PRO A 102 9.46 -11.35 7.24
CA PRO A 102 8.72 -11.95 6.15
C PRO A 102 7.60 -11.06 5.61
N THR A 103 7.40 -11.08 4.29
CA THR A 103 6.32 -10.38 3.59
C THR A 103 5.35 -11.38 2.97
N PHE A 104 4.15 -10.93 2.62
CA PHE A 104 3.17 -11.73 1.91
C PHE A 104 3.69 -12.15 0.53
N ASP A 105 3.27 -13.32 0.06
CA ASP A 105 3.68 -13.83 -1.25
C ASP A 105 3.11 -12.97 -2.39
N PHE A 106 3.95 -12.75 -3.40
CA PHE A 106 3.59 -12.02 -4.62
C PHE A 106 3.14 -12.96 -5.75
N THR A 107 3.32 -14.27 -5.59
CA THR A 107 3.17 -15.29 -6.64
C THR A 107 1.75 -15.40 -7.19
N THR A 108 0.74 -15.12 -6.37
CA THR A 108 -0.68 -15.32 -6.75
C THR A 108 -1.18 -14.38 -7.85
N ILE A 109 -0.44 -13.32 -8.20
CA ILE A 109 -0.93 -12.25 -9.10
C ILE A 109 -0.21 -12.28 -10.47
N ILE A 110 0.92 -12.98 -10.56
CA ILE A 110 1.76 -13.03 -11.77
C ILE A 110 1.42 -14.24 -12.66
N LEU A 111 0.78 -15.28 -12.12
CA LEU A 111 0.32 -16.43 -12.91
C LEU A 111 -1.02 -16.14 -13.60
N PRO A 112 -1.18 -16.57 -14.88
CA PRO A 112 -2.40 -16.37 -15.66
C PRO A 112 -3.60 -17.16 -15.10
#